data_AF-A0A8T5M800-F1
#
_entry.id   AF-A0A8T5M800-F1
#
_cell.length_a   1.000
_cell.length_b   1.000
_cell.length_c   1.000
_cell.angle_alpha   90.00
_cell.angle_beta   90.00
_cell.angle_gamma   90.00
#
_symmetry.space_group_name_H-M   'P 1'
#
loop_
_entity.id
_entity.type
_entity.pdbx_description
1 polymer ?
#
loop_
_entity_poly.entity_id
_entity_poly.type
_entity_poly.pdbx_seq_one_letter_code
_entity_poly.pdbx_strand_id
1 'polypeptide(L)'
;MVKIKYSPKFYLGVILLISNFIIAKIMTVIFFLYFNNKLIRWSSLVVYVLTWGMLILGAYWVGKEYAKAINKYFSYKYYHKSFKEGTKRALNKTKIETIKLHSNVKERTKSALNRTKELRASVKNRLSPEKELPKK
;
A
#
# COMPACT_ATOMS: atom_id res chain seq x y z
N MET A 1 -15.79 -2.42 4.57
CA MET A 1 -16.08 -1.61 3.36
C MET A 1 -15.98 -0.14 3.71
N VAL A 2 -15.11 0.62 3.04
CA VAL A 2 -15.06 2.08 3.23
C VAL A 2 -16.23 2.68 2.46
N LYS A 3 -17.24 3.22 3.16
CA LYS A 3 -18.33 3.97 2.52
C LYS A 3 -17.78 5.32 2.04
N ILE A 4 -17.61 5.47 0.73
CA ILE A 4 -17.24 6.74 0.10
C ILE A 4 -18.51 7.59 0.05
N LYS A 5 -18.59 8.62 0.89
CA LYS A 5 -19.65 9.63 0.80
C LYS A 5 -19.20 10.70 -0.21
N TYR A 6 -19.93 10.83 -1.31
CA TYR A 6 -19.72 11.90 -2.27
C TYR A 6 -20.42 13.18 -1.81
N SER A 7 -19.83 14.34 -2.11
CA SER A 7 -20.43 15.64 -1.82
C SER A 7 -21.66 15.88 -2.68
N PRO A 8 -22.64 16.69 -2.24
CA PRO A 8 -23.70 17.19 -3.10
C PRO A 8 -23.16 17.87 -4.39
N LYS A 9 -21.99 18.48 -4.31
CA LYS A 9 -21.29 19.12 -5.45
C LYS A 9 -20.88 18.12 -6.54
N PHE A 10 -20.55 16.88 -6.15
CA PHE A 10 -20.22 15.81 -7.09
C PHE A 10 -21.44 15.38 -7.89
N TYR A 11 -22.57 15.14 -7.22
CA TYR A 11 -23.82 14.78 -7.88
C TYR A 11 -24.30 15.89 -8.81
N LEU A 12 -24.21 17.15 -8.37
CA LEU A 12 -24.45 18.31 -9.24
C LEU A 12 -23.54 18.30 -10.46
N GLY A 13 -22.23 18.06 -10.30
CA GLY A 13 -21.30 17.98 -11.42
C GLY A 13 -21.63 16.85 -12.40
N VAL A 14 -22.03 15.68 -11.90
CA VAL A 14 -22.44 14.53 -12.74
C VAL A 14 -23.73 14.84 -13.50
N ILE A 15 -24.74 15.39 -12.82
CA ILE A 15 -26.01 15.80 -13.44
C ILE A 15 -25.73 16.83 -14.53
N LEU A 16 -24.90 17.83 -14.23
CA LEU A 16 -24.54 18.90 -15.16
C LEU A 16 -23.81 18.36 -16.39
N LEU A 17 -22.91 17.38 -16.22
CA LEU A 17 -22.28 16.65 -17.33
C LEU A 17 -23.30 15.92 -18.21
N ILE A 18 -24.21 15.16 -17.61
CA ILE A 18 -25.23 14.40 -18.35
C ILE A 18 -26.17 15.33 -19.10
N SER A 19 -26.68 16.37 -18.43
CA SER A 19 -27.53 17.40 -19.04
C SER A 19 -26.81 18.09 -20.20
N ASN A 20 -25.51 18.36 -20.07
CA ASN A 20 -24.73 18.97 -21.15
C ASN A 20 -24.67 18.10 -22.41
N PHE A 21 -24.50 16.79 -22.28
CA PHE A 21 -24.53 15.88 -23.43
C PHE A 21 -25.90 15.85 -24.11
N ILE A 22 -26.98 15.90 -23.33
CA ILE A 22 -28.35 15.95 -23.87
C ILE A 22 -28.55 17.24 -24.67
N ILE A 23 -28.17 18.39 -24.10
CA ILE A 23 -28.28 19.70 -24.77
C ILE A 23 -27.44 19.72 -26.05
N ALA A 24 -26.20 19.22 -26.00
CA ALA A 24 -25.34 19.16 -27.17
C ALA A 24 -25.95 18.32 -28.32
N LYS A 25 -26.58 17.19 -27.99
CA LYS A 25 -27.29 16.36 -28.99
C LYS A 25 -28.50 17.08 -29.57
N ILE A 26 -29.33 17.72 -28.74
CA ILE A 26 -30.47 18.51 -29.19
C ILE A 26 -30.01 19.63 -30.13
N MET A 27 -28.96 20.36 -29.76
CA MET A 27 -28.40 21.43 -30.59
C MET A 27 -27.89 20.92 -31.94
N THR A 28 -27.27 19.74 -31.96
CA THR A 28 -26.84 19.10 -33.21
C THR A 28 -28.06 18.79 -34.11
N VAL A 29 -29.15 18.28 -33.54
CA VAL A 29 -30.38 18.00 -34.29
C VAL A 29 -31.01 19.30 -34.84
N ILE A 30 -31.09 20.34 -34.01
CA ILE A 30 -31.60 21.66 -34.43
C ILE A 30 -30.73 22.25 -35.56
N PHE A 31 -29.41 22.11 -35.46
CA PHE A 31 -28.49 22.57 -36.49
C PHE A 31 -28.77 21.92 -37.85
N PHE A 32 -29.01 20.60 -37.88
CA PHE A 32 -29.34 19.88 -39.11
C PHE A 32 -30.75 20.22 -39.64
N LEU A 33 -31.75 20.33 -38.75
CA LEU A 33 -33.12 20.67 -39.16
C LEU A 33 -33.23 22.07 -39.77
N TYR A 34 -32.51 23.05 -39.23
CA TYR A 34 -32.57 24.44 -39.66
C TYR A 34 -31.35 24.88 -40.47
N PHE A 35 -30.70 23.95 -41.17
CA PHE A 35 -29.45 24.20 -41.90
C PHE A 35 -29.56 25.33 -42.93
N ASN A 36 -30.73 25.49 -43.54
CA ASN A 36 -31.02 26.54 -44.52
C ASN A 36 -31.19 27.93 -43.90
N ASN A 37 -31.50 28.02 -42.60
CA ASN A 37 -31.67 29.30 -41.93
C ASN A 37 -30.34 29.77 -41.32
N LYS A 38 -29.73 30.78 -41.95
CA LYS A 38 -28.41 31.33 -41.57
C LYS A 38 -28.36 31.74 -40.10
N LEU A 39 -29.41 32.37 -39.57
CA LEU A 39 -29.46 32.87 -38.18
C LEU A 39 -29.45 31.73 -37.16
N ILE A 40 -30.31 30.72 -37.36
CA ILE A 40 -30.44 29.57 -36.46
C ILE A 40 -29.19 28.70 -36.49
N ARG A 41 -28.54 28.59 -37.66
CA ARG A 41 -27.30 27.85 -37.82
C ARG A 41 -26.15 28.45 -37.00
N TRP A 42 -25.97 29.77 -37.06
CA TRP A 42 -24.92 30.44 -36.28
C TRP A 42 -25.23 30.43 -34.78
N SER A 43 -26.48 30.65 -34.38
CA SER A 43 -26.84 30.61 -32.96
C SER A 43 -26.65 29.23 -32.34
N SER A 44 -27.09 28.16 -33.03
CA SER A 44 -26.88 26.78 -32.57
C SER A 44 -25.39 26.41 -32.48
N LEU A 45 -24.56 26.91 -33.40
CA LEU A 45 -23.10 26.70 -33.36
C LEU A 45 -22.46 27.42 -32.16
N VAL A 46 -22.87 28.67 -31.86
CA VAL A 46 -22.39 29.40 -30.68
C VAL A 46 -22.79 28.69 -29.38
N VAL A 47 -24.05 28.26 -29.27
CA VAL A 47 -24.55 27.51 -28.10
C VAL A 47 -23.82 26.17 -27.94
N TYR A 48 -23.51 25.51 -29.06
CA TYR A 48 -22.71 24.28 -29.07
C TYR A 48 -21.27 24.51 -28.56
N VAL A 49 -20.62 25.61 -28.95
CA VAL A 49 -19.29 25.94 -28.44
C VAL A 49 -19.33 26.31 -26.95
N LEU A 50 -20.36 27.04 -26.51
CA LEU A 50 -20.53 27.37 -25.09
C LEU A 50 -20.72 26.13 -24.20
N THR A 51 -21.38 25.09 -24.71
CA THR A 51 -21.56 23.83 -23.98
C THR A 51 -20.24 23.09 -23.73
N TRP A 52 -19.17 23.37 -24.48
CA TRP A 52 -17.84 22.80 -24.21
C TRP A 52 -17.22 23.38 -22.92
N GLY A 53 -17.34 24.69 -22.70
CA GLY A 53 -16.85 25.32 -21.47
C GLY A 53 -17.54 24.74 -20.23
N MET A 54 -18.85 24.53 -20.32
CA MET A 54 -19.64 23.90 -19.27
C MET A 54 -19.24 22.43 -19.04
N LEU A 55 -18.87 21.71 -20.10
CA LEU A 55 -18.34 20.34 -20.02
C LEU A 55 -17.04 20.28 -19.24
N ILE A 56 -16.10 21.19 -19.54
CA ILE A 56 -14.80 21.29 -18.85
C ILE A 56 -15.00 21.58 -17.37
N LEU A 57 -15.90 22.51 -17.04
CA LEU A 57 -16.24 22.85 -15.66
C LEU A 57 -16.83 21.67 -14.90
N GLY A 58 -17.81 20.96 -15.48
CA GLY A 58 -18.41 19.77 -14.89
C GLY A 58 -17.39 18.65 -14.69
N ALA A 59 -16.57 18.37 -15.71
CA ALA A 59 -15.50 17.38 -15.65
C ALA A 59 -14.45 17.73 -14.59
N TYR A 60 -14.09 19.01 -14.44
CA TYR A 60 -13.14 19.46 -13.43
C TYR A 60 -13.66 19.22 -12.00
N TRP A 61 -14.92 19.57 -11.73
CA TRP A 61 -15.54 19.34 -10.41
C TRP A 61 -15.64 17.86 -10.06
N VAL A 62 -16.16 17.04 -10.99
CA VAL A 62 -16.30 15.60 -10.81
C VAL A 62 -14.92 14.94 -10.67
N GLY A 63 -13.97 15.31 -11.54
CA GLY A 63 -12.61 14.80 -11.57
C GLY A 63 -11.85 15.06 -10.26
N LYS A 64 -12.00 16.24 -9.67
CA LYS A 64 -11.34 16.58 -8.39
C LYS A 64 -11.80 15.69 -7.23
N GLU A 65 -13.10 15.44 -7.12
CA GLU A 65 -13.62 14.55 -6.06
C GLU A 65 -13.30 13.08 -6.35
N TYR A 66 -13.37 12.67 -7.61
CA TYR A 66 -13.02 11.32 -8.03
C TYR A 66 -11.54 11.01 -7.76
N ALA A 67 -10.63 11.92 -8.12
CA ALA A 67 -9.20 11.79 -7.84
C ALA A 67 -8.93 11.68 -6.33
N LYS A 68 -9.65 12.44 -5.50
CA LYS A 68 -9.54 12.36 -4.04
C LYS A 68 -10.01 11.00 -3.50
N ALA A 69 -11.11 10.46 -4.02
CA ALA A 69 -11.62 9.14 -3.65
C ALA A 69 -10.65 8.02 -4.07
N ILE A 70 -10.10 8.11 -5.29
CA ILE A 70 -9.09 7.21 -5.82
C ILE A 70 -7.83 7.22 -4.97
N ASN A 71 -7.26 8.39 -4.69
CA ASN A 71 -6.06 8.51 -3.87
C ASN A 71 -6.29 7.95 -2.47
N LYS A 72 -7.47 8.17 -1.87
CA LYS A 72 -7.79 7.58 -0.56
C LYS A 72 -7.83 6.05 -0.63
N TYR A 73 -8.42 5.48 -1.67
CA TYR A 73 -8.47 4.03 -1.86
C TYR A 73 -7.08 3.42 -2.09
N PHE A 74 -6.28 4.03 -2.97
CA PHE A 74 -4.92 3.56 -3.25
C PHE A 74 -4.02 3.73 -2.03
N SER A 75 -3.99 4.90 -1.39
CA SER A 75 -3.19 5.12 -0.18
C SER A 75 -3.56 4.13 0.92
N TYR A 76 -4.85 3.82 1.12
CA TYR A 76 -5.26 2.82 2.10
C TYR A 76 -4.76 1.41 1.73
N LYS A 77 -4.88 1.01 0.47
CA LYS A 77 -4.42 -0.28 -0.03
C LYS A 77 -2.90 -0.43 0.07
N TYR A 78 -2.15 0.61 -0.28
CA TYR A 78 -0.69 0.61 -0.20
C TYR A 78 -0.19 0.66 1.24
N TYR A 79 -0.78 1.50 2.10
CA TYR A 79 -0.41 1.59 3.51
C TYR A 79 -0.54 0.25 4.21
N HIS A 80 -1.65 -0.46 4.00
CA HIS A 80 -1.87 -1.76 4.65
C HIS A 80 -0.93 -2.84 4.13
N LYS A 81 -0.60 -2.82 2.83
CA LYS A 81 0.35 -3.76 2.23
C LYS A 81 1.76 -3.54 2.78
N SER A 82 2.24 -2.31 2.79
CA SER A 82 3.56 -1.95 3.32
C SER A 82 3.69 -2.26 4.81
N PHE A 83 2.66 -2.00 5.61
CA PHE A 83 2.68 -2.32 7.04
C PHE A 83 2.73 -3.83 7.28
N LYS A 84 1.91 -4.62 6.58
CA LYS A 84 1.89 -6.09 6.70
C LYS A 84 3.22 -6.73 6.28
N GLU A 85 3.84 -6.22 5.21
CA GLU A 85 5.16 -6.68 4.75
C GLU A 85 6.27 -6.27 5.72
N GLY A 86 6.24 -5.05 6.26
CA GLY A 86 7.17 -4.57 7.28
C GLY A 86 7.12 -5.41 8.55
N THR A 87 5.92 -5.65 9.10
CA THR A 87 5.73 -6.48 10.30
C THR A 87 6.19 -7.93 10.07
N LYS A 88 5.89 -8.51 8.90
CA LYS A 88 6.34 -9.87 8.56
C LYS A 88 7.87 -9.96 8.46
N ARG A 89 8.54 -8.95 7.88
CA ARG A 89 10.00 -8.89 7.82
C ARG A 89 10.63 -8.73 9.21
N ALA A 90 10.06 -7.87 10.06
CA ALA A 90 10.53 -7.70 11.43
C ALA A 90 10.43 -9.00 12.23
N LEU A 91 9.27 -9.66 12.20
CA LEU A 91 9.06 -10.95 12.90
C LEU A 91 10.01 -12.04 12.41
N ASN A 92 10.26 -12.11 11.09
CA ASN A 92 11.20 -13.08 10.54
C ASN A 92 12.64 -12.80 10.98
N LYS A 93 13.07 -11.53 11.02
CA LYS A 93 14.40 -11.17 11.55
C LYS A 93 14.55 -11.56 13.02
N THR A 94 13.55 -11.24 13.85
CA THR A 94 13.56 -11.62 15.27
C THR A 94 13.64 -13.14 15.44
N LYS A 95 12.85 -13.91 14.69
CA LYS A 95 12.93 -15.39 14.75
C LYS A 95 14.31 -15.92 14.38
N ILE A 96 14.93 -15.38 13.32
CA ILE A 96 16.27 -15.80 12.88
C ILE A 96 17.31 -15.46 13.94
N GLU A 97 17.26 -14.27 14.54
CA GLU A 97 18.16 -13.86 15.62
C GLU A 97 17.96 -14.71 16.88
N THR A 98 16.72 -15.02 17.28
CA THR A 98 16.43 -15.91 18.41
C THR A 98 17.02 -17.31 18.18
N ILE A 99 16.86 -17.87 16.97
CA ILE A 99 17.43 -19.18 16.63
C ILE A 99 18.96 -19.14 16.72
N LYS A 100 19.59 -18.08 16.19
CA LYS A 100 21.04 -17.93 16.20
C LYS A 100 21.59 -17.76 17.62
N LEU A 101 20.93 -16.95 18.45
CA LEU A 101 21.26 -16.79 19.87
C LEU A 101 21.13 -18.10 20.62
N HIS A 102 20.03 -18.82 20.42
CA HIS A 102 19.82 -20.12 21.06
C HIS A 102 20.90 -21.14 20.66
N SER A 103 21.30 -21.18 19.38
CA SER A 103 22.39 -22.05 18.92
C SER A 103 23.73 -21.67 19.55
N ASN A 104 24.07 -20.38 19.62
CA ASN A 104 25.32 -19.90 20.22
C ASN A 104 25.36 -20.17 21.73
N VAL A 105 24.24 -20.02 22.43
CA VAL A 105 24.13 -20.34 23.86
C VAL A 105 24.32 -21.83 24.06
N LYS A 106 23.65 -22.69 23.28
CA LYS A 106 23.80 -24.14 23.37
C LYS A 106 25.25 -24.59 23.13
N GLU A 107 25.92 -23.99 22.16
CA GLU A 107 27.33 -24.26 21.86
C GLU A 107 28.27 -23.80 22.99
N ARG A 108 28.08 -22.58 23.51
CA ARG A 108 28.86 -22.06 24.65
C ARG A 108 28.67 -22.92 25.90
N THR A 109 27.44 -23.34 26.20
CA THR A 109 27.15 -24.23 27.35
C THR A 109 27.82 -25.58 27.17
N LYS A 110 27.80 -26.16 25.96
CA LYS A 110 28.47 -27.43 25.67
C LYS A 110 30.00 -27.31 25.79
N SER A 111 30.57 -26.22 25.30
CA SER A 111 32.01 -25.92 25.41
C SER A 111 32.44 -25.75 26.88
N ALA A 112 31.67 -25.00 27.67
CA ALA A 112 31.93 -24.83 29.10
C ALA A 112 31.87 -26.16 29.86
N LEU A 113 30.89 -27.01 29.55
CA LEU A 113 30.73 -28.32 30.18
C LEU A 113 31.86 -29.30 29.80
N ASN A 114 32.39 -29.20 28.59
CA ASN A 114 33.57 -29.97 28.19
C ASN A 114 34.83 -29.50 28.93
N ARG A 115 35.03 -28.17 29.04
CA ARG A 115 36.15 -27.60 29.80
C ARG A 115 36.11 -27.99 31.28
N THR A 116 34.94 -28.01 31.92
CA THR A 116 34.84 -28.44 33.32
C THR A 116 35.13 -29.92 33.50
N LYS A 117 34.72 -30.77 32.54
CA LYS A 117 35.09 -32.19 32.53
C LYS A 117 36.59 -32.40 32.36
N GLU A 118 37.23 -31.69 31.43
CA GLU A 118 38.69 -31.72 31.21
C GLU A 118 39.45 -31.26 32.47
N LEU A 119 39.04 -30.14 33.07
CA LEU A 119 39.62 -29.64 34.31
C LEU A 119 39.49 -30.66 35.44
N ARG A 120 38.31 -31.27 35.63
CA ARG A 120 38.10 -32.31 36.64
C ARG A 120 38.98 -33.54 36.41
N ALA A 121 39.16 -33.97 35.16
CA ALA A 121 40.05 -35.09 34.82
C ALA A 121 41.52 -34.75 35.10
N SER A 122 41.96 -33.53 34.76
CA SER A 122 43.32 -33.06 35.03
C SER A 122 43.62 -32.96 36.53
N VAL A 123 42.66 -32.49 37.35
CA VAL A 123 42.78 -32.42 38.81
C VAL A 123 42.83 -33.83 39.43
N LYS A 124 42.00 -34.76 38.94
CA LYS A 124 42.03 -36.16 39.39
C LYS A 124 43.39 -36.81 39.13
N ASN A 125 43.96 -36.62 37.94
CA ASN A 125 45.28 -37.15 37.61
C ASN A 125 46.41 -36.54 38.45
N ARG A 126 46.29 -35.25 38.83
CA ARG A 126 47.25 -34.58 39.73
C ARG A 126 47.14 -35.02 41.19
N LEU A 127 45.98 -35.50 41.63
CA LEU A 127 45.73 -35.98 43.00
C LEU A 127 46.00 -37.49 43.18
N SER A 128 46.25 -38.25 42.10
CA SER A 128 46.55 -39.69 42.16
C SER A 128 48.00 -40.14 41.88
N PRO A 129 49.07 -39.31 41.92
CA PRO A 129 50.43 -39.82 41.69
C PRO A 129 51.02 -40.57 42.90
N GLU A 130 50.33 -40.68 44.04
CA GLU A 130 50.89 -41.28 45.26
C GLU A 130 50.32 -42.68 45.56
N LYS A 131 50.43 -43.64 44.63
CA LYS A 131 50.26 -45.09 44.92
C LYS A 131 51.18 -46.03 44.13
N GLU A 132 52.28 -45.56 43.58
CA GLU A 132 53.32 -46.45 43.02
C GLU A 132 54.69 -46.09 43.57
N LEU A 133 54.89 -46.28 44.87
CA LEU A 133 56.24 -46.53 45.40
C LEU A 133 56.53 -48.03 45.25
N PRO A 134 57.57 -48.45 44.52
CA PRO A 134 57.96 -49.85 44.47
C PRO A 134 58.43 -50.27 45.87
N LYS A 135 57.71 -51.23 46.47
CA LYS A 135 58.22 -51.96 47.65
C LYS A 135 59.48 -52.70 47.22
N LYS A 136 60.63 -52.24 47.73
CA LYS A 136 61.85 -53.05 47.84
C LYS A 136 61.65 -54.14 48.89
#